data_AF-A0A956DIC4-F1
#
_entry.id   AF-A0A956DIC4-F1
#
_cell.length_a   1.000
_cell.length_b   1.000
_cell.length_c   1.000
_cell.angle_alpha   90.00
_cell.angle_beta   90.00
_cell.angle_gamma   90.00
#
_symmetry.space_group_name_H-M   'P 1'
#
loop_
_entity.id
_entity.type
_entity.pdbx_description
1 polymer ?
#
loop_
_entity_poly.entity_id
_entity_poly.type
_entity_poly.pdbx_seq_one_letter_code
_entity_poly.pdbx_strand_id
1 'polypeptide(L)'
;MTKRFVTLASLAVLSACGTLLDLEGYNYVDDAVGGAGATGTGTGTGTGTGTGTGTTSGTTTGAGTGGDVGVGGNGGAGGVGVGGGPPSCNDDTKNGDESDVDCGGSCPKCMNGDTCNTATDCTSNHCVDGRCCNEACVGSCRACSNAKTGAANGTCAFIPAGTDPDSECTGNLDCGSNGLCEQCGLPTNPPGGSCPSACDSCTGATCFINCTATSSCNTITCPAGFDCEVDCDGNQACDSATVSCANQACNITCNGQEACHDLTVNCGSELCHLTCGTGSDVCNGAAVNCGAEACSCQAGASKPSLSCGLSCGCQPC
;
A
#
# COMPACT_ATOMS: atom_id res chain seq x y z
N MET A 1 -14.94 62.69 -54.67
CA MET A 1 -15.98 63.14 -53.73
C MET A 1 -15.53 62.73 -52.32
N THR A 2 -14.87 63.64 -51.59
CA THR A 2 -15.37 64.32 -50.36
C THR A 2 -15.68 63.34 -49.21
N LYS A 3 -15.10 63.36 -47.99
CA LYS A 3 -14.51 64.41 -47.11
C LYS A 3 -13.58 63.70 -46.07
N ARG A 4 -12.35 64.21 -45.81
CA ARG A 4 -11.87 64.99 -44.61
C ARG A 4 -11.69 64.16 -43.31
N PHE A 5 -10.75 64.36 -42.37
CA PHE A 5 -9.58 65.22 -42.06
C PHE A 5 -8.89 64.50 -40.85
N VAL A 6 -7.56 64.23 -40.81
CA VAL A 6 -6.48 65.05 -40.18
C VAL A 6 -6.16 64.74 -38.69
N THR A 7 -4.94 64.18 -38.47
CA THR A 7 -3.95 64.37 -37.36
C THR A 7 -4.29 63.98 -35.90
N LEU A 8 -3.38 63.67 -34.96
CA LEU A 8 -1.94 63.98 -34.73
C LEU A 8 -1.36 62.92 -33.73
N ALA A 9 -0.03 62.68 -33.81
CA ALA A 9 1.00 62.57 -32.74
C ALA A 9 0.65 62.04 -31.32
N SER A 10 1.51 61.47 -30.47
CA SER A 10 2.93 61.05 -30.35
C SER A 10 3.13 60.77 -28.83
N LEU A 11 4.30 60.23 -28.44
CA LEU A 11 4.82 59.96 -27.08
C LEU A 11 4.44 58.57 -26.53
N ALA A 12 5.32 57.56 -26.42
CA ALA A 12 6.67 57.45 -25.83
C ALA A 12 6.69 57.81 -24.33
N VAL A 13 7.35 57.13 -23.37
CA VAL A 13 8.29 56.01 -23.26
C VAL A 13 8.56 55.85 -21.72
N LEU A 14 9.09 54.70 -21.27
CA LEU A 14 9.76 54.45 -19.95
C LEU A 14 8.83 54.30 -18.72
N SER A 15 9.13 53.58 -17.62
CA SER A 15 10.35 53.00 -17.04
C SER A 15 9.98 52.01 -15.91
N ALA A 16 10.91 51.11 -15.59
CA ALA A 16 10.92 50.18 -14.46
C ALA A 16 10.93 50.84 -13.06
N CYS A 17 10.45 50.12 -12.05
CA CYS A 17 10.87 50.02 -10.63
C CYS A 17 9.76 49.20 -9.91
N GLY A 18 9.97 48.21 -9.06
CA GLY A 18 10.81 48.18 -7.87
C GLY A 18 9.96 47.60 -6.72
N THR A 19 10.57 46.73 -5.94
CA THR A 19 10.11 46.14 -4.66
C THR A 19 9.51 47.14 -3.66
N LEU A 20 8.78 46.63 -2.65
CA LEU A 20 8.43 47.18 -1.30
C LEU A 20 6.95 46.79 -0.99
N LEU A 21 6.48 46.29 0.16
CA LEU A 21 6.96 46.21 1.54
C LEU A 21 6.12 45.18 2.31
N ASP A 22 6.77 44.45 3.22
CA ASP A 22 6.17 43.93 4.46
C ASP A 22 5.67 45.10 5.33
N LEU A 23 4.48 44.96 5.92
CA LEU A 23 4.02 45.78 7.04
C LEU A 23 3.35 44.90 8.08
N GLU A 24 3.86 45.07 9.29
CA GLU A 24 3.66 44.31 10.51
C GLU A 24 2.26 44.46 11.11
N GLY A 25 1.86 43.44 11.88
CA GLY A 25 1.47 43.64 13.29
C GLY A 25 0.08 44.20 13.60
N TYR A 26 -0.80 43.33 14.09
CA TYR A 26 -1.77 43.72 15.11
C TYR A 26 -1.84 42.63 16.20
N ASN A 27 -1.29 42.95 17.37
CA ASN A 27 -1.58 42.28 18.63
C ASN A 27 -2.96 42.72 19.13
N TYR A 28 -3.73 41.78 19.67
CA TYR A 28 -4.79 42.07 20.63
C TYR A 28 -4.68 41.11 21.82
N VAL A 29 -4.93 41.67 23.00
CA VAL A 29 -4.40 41.33 24.33
C VAL A 29 -5.32 40.42 25.16
N ASP A 30 -4.67 39.79 26.14
CA ASP A 30 -5.11 38.93 27.26
C ASP A 30 -6.32 39.43 28.07
N ASP A 31 -7.07 38.51 28.72
CA ASP A 31 -6.90 38.24 30.17
C ASP A 31 -7.76 37.06 30.71
N ALA A 32 -7.16 36.40 31.71
CA ALA A 32 -7.75 35.85 32.93
C ALA A 32 -8.44 34.45 33.03
N VAL A 33 -7.66 33.51 33.60
CA VAL A 33 -7.80 32.89 34.96
C VAL A 33 -9.01 31.99 35.31
N GLY A 34 -8.68 30.78 35.79
CA GLY A 34 -9.39 29.99 36.83
C GLY A 34 -10.44 29.00 36.31
N GLY A 35 -10.57 27.73 36.72
CA GLY A 35 -10.12 27.00 37.90
C GLY A 35 -11.28 26.11 38.41
N ALA A 36 -10.98 24.87 38.85
CA ALA A 36 -11.87 23.83 39.41
C ALA A 36 -12.81 23.12 38.40
N GLY A 37 -13.07 21.81 38.42
CA GLY A 37 -12.92 20.78 39.46
C GLY A 37 -14.25 20.04 39.57
N ALA A 38 -14.32 18.74 39.24
CA ALA A 38 -15.44 17.89 39.63
C ALA A 38 -15.04 16.41 39.65
N THR A 39 -14.99 15.89 40.87
CA THR A 39 -14.99 14.49 41.29
C THR A 39 -16.31 13.79 40.95
N GLY A 40 -16.27 12.48 40.65
CA GLY A 40 -17.44 11.63 40.55
C GLY A 40 -17.14 10.19 40.95
N THR A 41 -17.38 9.86 42.21
CA THR A 41 -17.41 8.52 42.81
C THR A 41 -18.72 7.80 42.49
N GLY A 42 -18.68 6.48 42.24
CA GLY A 42 -19.87 5.64 42.14
C GLY A 42 -19.57 4.16 42.42
N THR A 43 -19.92 3.73 43.64
CA THR A 43 -19.91 2.34 44.15
C THR A 43 -21.12 1.54 43.64
N GLY A 44 -20.96 0.22 43.43
CA GLY A 44 -22.06 -0.71 43.16
C GLY A 44 -21.68 -2.17 43.39
N THR A 45 -22.34 -2.78 44.38
CA THR A 45 -22.19 -4.11 44.99
C THR A 45 -22.64 -5.30 44.11
N GLY A 46 -22.06 -6.49 44.31
CA GLY A 46 -22.35 -7.71 43.55
C GLY A 46 -23.49 -8.59 44.06
N THR A 47 -23.60 -9.80 43.49
CA THR A 47 -24.09 -11.07 44.09
C THR A 47 -23.90 -12.19 43.05
N GLY A 48 -23.58 -13.41 43.49
CA GLY A 48 -23.38 -14.59 42.63
C GLY A 48 -24.32 -15.75 42.95
N THR A 49 -24.24 -16.82 42.15
CA THR A 49 -24.73 -18.20 42.36
C THR A 49 -24.04 -19.09 41.28
N GLY A 50 -23.26 -20.15 41.60
CA GLY A 50 -23.66 -21.53 41.93
C GLY A 50 -24.29 -22.24 40.71
N THR A 51 -23.84 -23.37 40.13
CA THR A 51 -23.43 -24.72 40.62
C THR A 51 -22.83 -25.52 39.42
N GLY A 52 -21.74 -26.31 39.50
CA GLY A 52 -21.67 -27.75 39.88
C GLY A 52 -22.71 -28.64 39.15
N THR A 53 -22.49 -29.80 38.53
CA THR A 53 -21.42 -30.82 38.41
C THR A 53 -21.97 -31.91 37.44
N GLY A 54 -21.15 -32.70 36.74
CA GLY A 54 -21.68 -33.92 36.10
C GLY A 54 -20.82 -34.58 35.02
N THR A 55 -19.70 -35.18 35.43
CA THR A 55 -18.93 -36.17 34.66
C THR A 55 -19.70 -37.48 34.46
N THR A 56 -19.67 -38.06 33.25
CA THR A 56 -19.55 -39.53 33.08
C THR A 56 -18.56 -39.87 31.98
N SER A 57 -17.69 -40.81 32.33
CA SER A 57 -16.57 -41.36 31.59
C SER A 57 -17.03 -42.56 30.75
N GLY A 58 -16.54 -42.65 29.52
CA GLY A 58 -16.61 -43.82 28.65
C GLY A 58 -15.25 -44.04 28.02
N THR A 59 -14.56 -45.11 28.46
CA THR A 59 -13.16 -45.42 28.20
C THR A 59 -12.99 -46.38 27.01
N THR A 60 -12.08 -46.06 26.07
CA THR A 60 -11.27 -47.03 25.28
C THR A 60 -9.97 -46.29 24.86
N THR A 61 -8.90 -46.35 25.67
CA THR A 61 -7.66 -47.15 25.54
C THR A 61 -6.73 -46.86 24.33
N GLY A 62 -5.64 -46.12 24.62
CA GLY A 62 -4.28 -46.27 24.05
C GLY A 62 -3.88 -45.24 22.96
N ALA A 63 -2.75 -44.52 23.01
CA ALA A 63 -1.67 -44.40 23.97
C ALA A 63 -0.96 -43.04 23.72
N GLY A 64 -0.72 -42.29 24.79
CA GLY A 64 -0.01 -41.00 24.78
C GLY A 64 0.13 -40.52 26.22
N THR A 65 1.30 -40.70 26.79
CA THR A 65 1.62 -40.36 28.18
C THR A 65 1.71 -38.85 28.35
N GLY A 66 0.65 -38.25 28.89
CA GLY A 66 0.69 -36.94 29.53
C GLY A 66 1.18 -37.02 30.97
N GLY A 67 1.61 -35.88 31.50
CA GLY A 67 2.07 -35.74 32.88
C GLY A 67 2.00 -34.31 33.38
N ASP A 68 0.88 -33.61 33.13
CA ASP A 68 0.56 -32.37 33.82
C ASP A 68 0.09 -32.71 35.24
N VAL A 69 0.91 -32.36 36.23
CA VAL A 69 0.52 -32.28 37.64
C VAL A 69 0.61 -30.81 38.05
N GLY A 70 -0.55 -30.17 38.19
CA GLY A 70 -0.64 -28.88 38.88
C GLY A 70 -0.40 -29.06 40.37
N VAL A 71 0.56 -28.31 40.91
CA VAL A 71 0.66 -28.00 42.33
C VAL A 71 0.57 -26.49 42.47
N GLY A 72 -0.45 -26.02 43.19
CA GLY A 72 -0.57 -24.63 43.57
C GLY A 72 0.54 -24.21 44.55
N GLY A 73 1.07 -23.01 44.34
CA GLY A 73 1.96 -22.31 45.26
C GLY A 73 1.94 -20.82 44.96
N ASN A 74 1.15 -20.07 45.72
CA ASN A 74 1.30 -18.63 45.83
C ASN A 74 2.55 -18.36 46.69
N GLY A 75 3.53 -17.64 46.17
CA GLY A 75 4.76 -17.31 46.90
C GLY A 75 5.82 -16.79 45.94
N GLY A 76 6.08 -15.48 46.01
CA GLY A 76 6.93 -14.79 45.06
C GLY A 76 8.38 -15.26 45.01
N ALA A 77 8.92 -15.21 43.80
CA ALA A 77 10.13 -14.46 43.50
C ALA A 77 10.09 -14.21 41.99
N GLY A 78 10.06 -12.93 41.60
CA GLY A 78 10.53 -12.55 40.27
C GLY A 78 11.99 -12.95 40.18
N GLY A 79 12.25 -14.12 39.62
CA GLY A 79 13.56 -14.48 39.13
C GLY A 79 13.82 -13.65 37.90
N VAL A 80 14.29 -12.42 38.09
CA VAL A 80 15.23 -11.83 37.14
C VAL A 80 16.36 -12.84 37.11
N GLY A 81 16.39 -13.66 36.06
CA GLY A 81 17.51 -14.54 35.77
C GLY A 81 18.71 -13.64 35.58
N VAL A 82 19.40 -13.31 36.67
CA VAL A 82 20.79 -12.87 36.61
C VAL A 82 21.58 -14.12 36.22
N GLY A 83 21.49 -14.49 34.95
CA GLY A 83 22.43 -15.37 34.26
C GLY A 83 23.79 -14.69 34.21
N GLY A 84 24.35 -14.41 35.38
CA GLY A 84 25.69 -13.83 35.57
C GLY A 84 26.77 -14.90 35.48
N GLY A 85 26.60 -15.86 34.57
CA GLY A 85 27.71 -16.67 34.10
C GLY A 85 28.60 -15.82 33.18
N PRO A 86 29.87 -16.18 32.98
CA PRO A 86 30.63 -15.63 31.86
C PRO A 86 29.86 -15.91 30.55
N PRO A 87 29.95 -15.02 29.55
CA PRO A 87 29.24 -15.19 28.28
C PRO A 87 29.51 -16.58 27.70
N SER A 88 28.44 -17.30 27.32
CA SER A 88 28.49 -18.67 26.82
C SER A 88 27.54 -18.84 25.64
N CYS A 89 28.00 -19.55 24.61
CA CYS A 89 27.27 -19.74 23.34
C CYS A 89 26.10 -20.75 23.40
N ASN A 90 25.52 -20.98 24.57
CA ASN A 90 24.45 -21.96 24.81
C ASN A 90 23.73 -21.69 26.14
N ASP A 91 23.61 -20.42 26.51
CA ASP A 91 22.97 -19.96 27.74
C ASP A 91 21.61 -19.27 27.51
N ASP A 92 21.06 -19.41 26.30
CA ASP A 92 19.78 -18.84 25.85
C ASP A 92 19.71 -17.31 26.00
N THR A 93 20.86 -16.64 26.15
CA THR A 93 20.94 -15.19 26.43
C THR A 93 21.93 -14.51 25.50
N LYS A 94 21.45 -13.67 24.58
CA LYS A 94 22.33 -12.84 23.72
C LYS A 94 23.28 -11.98 24.55
N ASN A 95 24.54 -12.36 24.63
CA ASN A 95 25.55 -11.69 25.45
C ASN A 95 26.95 -11.76 24.81
N GLY A 96 27.97 -11.23 25.48
CA GLY A 96 29.33 -11.23 24.93
C GLY A 96 29.44 -10.50 23.57
N ASP A 97 29.97 -11.20 22.57
CA ASP A 97 30.11 -10.74 21.18
C ASP A 97 29.12 -11.42 20.20
N GLU A 98 28.06 -12.05 20.71
CA GLU A 98 27.05 -12.72 19.92
C GLU A 98 26.21 -11.77 19.04
N SER A 99 25.89 -12.20 17.83
CA SER A 99 25.04 -11.44 16.92
C SER A 99 23.56 -11.80 17.05
N ASP A 100 23.24 -13.03 17.45
CA ASP A 100 21.93 -13.46 17.94
C ASP A 100 22.08 -14.40 19.14
N VAL A 101 20.99 -14.80 19.80
CA VAL A 101 21.03 -15.68 20.97
C VAL A 101 21.86 -16.94 20.66
N ASP A 102 22.95 -17.15 21.41
CA ASP A 102 23.83 -18.33 21.31
C ASP A 102 24.58 -18.49 19.97
N CYS A 103 24.71 -17.44 19.16
CA CYS A 103 25.41 -17.51 17.86
C CYS A 103 26.05 -16.19 17.40
N GLY A 104 27.02 -16.31 16.48
CA GLY A 104 27.77 -15.19 15.91
C GLY A 104 28.99 -14.76 16.75
N GLY A 105 29.85 -13.91 16.19
CA GLY A 105 31.09 -13.50 16.85
C GLY A 105 32.03 -14.67 17.13
N SER A 106 32.35 -14.90 18.41
CA SER A 106 33.17 -16.03 18.87
C SER A 106 32.39 -17.35 18.98
N CYS A 107 31.06 -17.30 18.87
CA CYS A 107 30.16 -18.44 18.95
C CYS A 107 29.95 -19.14 17.60
N PRO A 108 29.27 -20.31 17.57
CA PRO A 108 28.90 -20.96 16.32
C PRO A 108 28.14 -20.01 15.40
N LYS A 109 28.25 -20.24 14.09
CA LYS A 109 27.57 -19.40 13.11
C LYS A 109 26.05 -19.53 13.22
N CYS A 110 25.37 -18.41 13.09
CA CYS A 110 23.92 -18.30 13.07
C CYS A 110 23.30 -18.90 11.79
N MET A 111 22.07 -19.39 11.93
CA MET A 111 21.28 -19.96 10.84
C MET A 111 20.63 -18.85 10.01
N ASN A 112 20.06 -19.22 8.85
CA ASN A 112 19.34 -18.25 8.04
C ASN A 112 18.15 -17.68 8.83
N GLY A 113 18.04 -16.35 8.84
CA GLY A 113 16.96 -15.60 9.50
C GLY A 113 17.33 -15.02 10.85
N ASP A 114 18.41 -15.50 11.46
CA ASP A 114 18.97 -14.95 12.68
C ASP A 114 19.66 -13.60 12.43
N THR A 115 19.86 -12.83 13.49
CA THR A 115 20.52 -11.53 13.46
C THR A 115 22.03 -11.68 13.29
N CYS A 116 22.62 -10.85 12.44
CA CYS A 116 24.05 -10.84 12.18
C CYS A 116 24.60 -9.41 12.18
N ASN A 117 25.87 -9.26 12.54
CA ASN A 117 26.61 -8.00 12.43
C ASN A 117 27.57 -8.03 11.24
N THR A 118 28.10 -9.21 10.92
CA THR A 118 29.08 -9.44 9.87
C THR A 118 28.76 -10.70 9.08
N ALA A 119 29.29 -10.79 7.86
CA ALA A 119 29.14 -11.98 7.02
C ALA A 119 29.62 -13.26 7.72
N THR A 120 30.66 -13.17 8.55
CA THR A 120 31.23 -14.34 9.25
C THR A 120 30.32 -14.91 10.32
N ASP A 121 29.33 -14.15 10.79
CA ASP A 121 28.35 -14.63 11.77
C ASP A 121 27.41 -15.69 11.16
N CYS A 122 27.24 -15.69 9.84
CA CYS A 122 26.25 -16.52 9.16
C CYS A 122 26.83 -17.81 8.60
N THR A 123 26.10 -18.91 8.77
CA THR A 123 26.45 -20.20 8.14
C THR A 123 26.60 -20.09 6.62
N SER A 124 25.78 -19.25 5.99
CA SER A 124 25.83 -18.92 4.56
C SER A 124 26.99 -17.99 4.16
N ASN A 125 27.61 -17.31 5.13
CA ASN A 125 28.52 -16.18 4.93
C ASN A 125 27.87 -14.93 4.29
N HIS A 126 26.56 -14.79 4.40
CA HIS A 126 25.82 -13.65 3.85
C HIS A 126 25.02 -12.96 4.95
N CYS A 127 25.51 -11.82 5.41
CA CYS A 127 24.78 -10.95 6.34
C CYS A 127 24.21 -9.77 5.56
N VAL A 128 22.90 -9.76 5.33
CA VAL A 128 22.19 -8.75 4.54
C VAL A 128 21.00 -8.27 5.35
N ASP A 129 20.79 -6.96 5.44
CA ASP A 129 19.76 -6.33 6.28
C ASP A 129 19.81 -6.71 7.77
N GLY A 130 21.01 -7.00 8.28
CA GLY A 130 21.18 -7.50 9.65
C GLY A 130 20.56 -8.89 9.87
N ARG A 131 20.36 -9.66 8.80
CA ARG A 131 19.86 -11.04 8.82
C ARG A 131 20.81 -11.98 8.06
N CYS A 132 20.99 -13.18 8.61
CA CYS A 132 21.71 -14.22 7.91
C CYS A 132 20.88 -14.72 6.73
N CYS A 133 21.40 -14.50 5.53
CA CYS A 133 20.69 -14.71 4.29
C CYS A 133 21.07 -16.03 3.63
N ASN A 134 20.13 -16.71 2.98
CA ASN A 134 20.37 -17.97 2.29
C ASN A 134 21.33 -17.86 1.09
N GLU A 135 21.53 -16.66 0.56
CA GLU A 135 22.44 -16.34 -0.53
C GLU A 135 22.97 -14.90 -0.43
N ALA A 136 23.85 -14.49 -1.34
CA ALA A 136 24.50 -13.17 -1.32
C ALA A 136 23.54 -11.98 -1.38
N CYS A 137 22.30 -12.19 -1.82
CA CYS A 137 21.24 -11.21 -1.86
C CYS A 137 21.64 -9.87 -2.51
N VAL A 138 22.27 -9.97 -3.68
CA VAL A 138 22.73 -8.80 -4.45
C VAL A 138 21.64 -8.32 -5.41
N GLY A 139 21.57 -7.01 -5.64
CA GLY A 139 20.62 -6.35 -6.54
C GLY A 139 19.92 -5.18 -5.86
N SER A 140 19.50 -4.18 -6.64
CA SER A 140 18.97 -2.89 -6.14
C SER A 140 17.57 -2.93 -5.54
N CYS A 141 16.89 -4.08 -5.56
CA CYS A 141 15.52 -4.21 -5.09
C CYS A 141 15.32 -5.57 -4.44
N ARG A 142 16.31 -5.95 -3.63
CA ARG A 142 16.38 -7.26 -3.00
C ARG A 142 16.81 -7.10 -1.56
N ALA A 143 16.12 -7.83 -0.71
CA ALA A 143 16.34 -7.77 0.71
C ALA A 143 16.19 -9.16 1.32
N CYS A 144 16.70 -9.31 2.54
CA CYS A 144 16.66 -10.57 3.29
C CYS A 144 15.91 -10.47 4.61
N SER A 145 15.47 -9.26 4.96
CA SER A 145 14.60 -9.04 6.09
C SER A 145 13.13 -9.17 5.68
N ASN A 146 12.33 -9.76 6.57
CA ASN A 146 10.89 -9.84 6.43
C ASN A 146 10.23 -8.46 6.37
N ALA A 147 10.79 -7.49 7.10
CA ALA A 147 10.28 -6.12 7.12
C ALA A 147 10.31 -5.46 5.73
N LYS A 148 11.29 -5.79 4.89
CA LYS A 148 11.44 -5.23 3.55
C LYS A 148 10.76 -6.06 2.46
N THR A 149 10.72 -7.38 2.61
CA THR A 149 10.26 -8.30 1.54
C THR A 149 8.90 -8.95 1.78
N GLY A 150 8.42 -9.00 3.02
CA GLY A 150 7.32 -9.86 3.44
C GLY A 150 7.66 -11.37 3.48
N ALA A 151 8.78 -11.80 2.92
CA ALA A 151 9.27 -13.19 3.02
C ALA A 151 9.86 -13.49 4.40
N ALA A 152 10.04 -14.75 4.77
CA ALA A 152 10.66 -15.09 6.05
C ALA A 152 12.08 -14.50 6.15
N ASN A 153 12.47 -14.03 7.34
CA ASN A 153 13.84 -13.55 7.57
C ASN A 153 14.85 -14.59 7.10
N GLY A 154 15.90 -14.15 6.41
CA GLY A 154 16.95 -15.01 5.89
C GLY A 154 16.66 -15.64 4.53
N THR A 155 15.48 -15.36 3.95
CA THR A 155 15.19 -15.69 2.55
C THR A 155 15.37 -14.44 1.71
N CYS A 156 16.35 -14.46 0.80
CA CYS A 156 16.49 -13.36 -0.14
C CYS A 156 15.32 -13.36 -1.13
N ALA A 157 14.61 -12.23 -1.20
CA ALA A 157 13.46 -12.06 -2.07
C ALA A 157 13.47 -10.65 -2.69
N PHE A 158 12.66 -10.47 -3.72
CA PHE A 158 12.41 -9.14 -4.25
C PHE A 158 11.63 -8.30 -3.24
N ILE A 159 12.00 -7.03 -3.15
CA ILE A 159 11.22 -6.03 -2.42
C ILE A 159 9.86 -5.89 -3.14
N PRO A 160 8.73 -5.82 -2.42
CA PRO A 160 7.41 -5.67 -3.02
C PRO A 160 7.38 -4.47 -3.96
N ALA A 161 6.69 -4.64 -5.09
CA ALA A 161 6.57 -3.58 -6.07
C ALA A 161 6.06 -2.28 -5.42
N GLY A 162 6.55 -1.12 -5.88
CA GLY A 162 6.11 0.20 -5.43
C GLY A 162 6.60 0.59 -4.04
N THR A 163 7.59 -0.13 -3.51
CA THR A 163 8.31 0.26 -2.29
C THR A 163 9.79 0.43 -2.59
N ASP A 164 10.45 1.37 -1.93
CA ASP A 164 11.92 1.53 -1.98
C ASP A 164 12.46 1.80 -0.57
N PRO A 165 12.49 0.79 0.32
CA PRO A 165 12.86 0.95 1.72
C PRO A 165 14.32 1.34 1.93
N ASP A 166 15.18 1.06 0.94
CA ASP A 166 16.62 1.31 1.00
C ASP A 166 17.05 2.50 0.13
N SER A 167 16.11 3.17 -0.53
CA SER A 167 16.38 4.29 -1.45
C SER A 167 17.41 3.91 -2.53
N GLU A 168 17.33 2.68 -3.02
CA GLU A 168 18.23 2.14 -4.03
C GLU A 168 17.87 2.63 -5.43
N CYS A 169 16.62 3.09 -5.61
CA CYS A 169 16.13 3.58 -6.87
C CYS A 169 16.34 5.08 -7.02
N THR A 170 17.03 5.47 -8.08
CA THR A 170 17.30 6.88 -8.37
C THR A 170 16.08 7.55 -8.99
N GLY A 171 15.71 8.73 -8.50
CA GLY A 171 14.62 9.52 -9.05
C GLY A 171 13.28 9.21 -8.37
N ASN A 172 12.20 9.14 -9.16
CA ASN A 172 10.86 8.81 -8.68
C ASN A 172 10.47 7.39 -9.11
N LEU A 173 11.41 6.46 -8.92
CA LEU A 173 11.27 5.04 -9.23
C LEU A 173 11.19 4.27 -7.91
N ASP A 174 10.44 3.18 -7.91
CA ASP A 174 10.34 2.28 -6.78
C ASP A 174 10.90 0.89 -7.18
N CYS A 175 10.94 -0.06 -6.26
CA CYS A 175 11.24 -1.43 -6.66
C CYS A 175 10.11 -2.03 -7.48
N GLY A 176 10.47 -2.79 -8.51
CA GLY A 176 9.57 -3.68 -9.25
C GLY A 176 9.65 -5.13 -8.76
N SER A 177 8.67 -5.94 -9.14
CA SER A 177 8.59 -7.38 -8.77
C SER A 177 9.70 -8.26 -9.35
N ASN A 178 10.57 -7.70 -10.19
CA ASN A 178 11.68 -8.37 -10.87
C ASN A 178 13.07 -7.99 -10.32
N GLY A 179 13.13 -7.22 -9.23
CA GLY A 179 14.39 -6.77 -8.63
C GLY A 179 15.09 -5.65 -9.40
N LEU A 180 14.37 -4.94 -10.27
CA LEU A 180 14.81 -3.72 -10.92
C LEU A 180 14.10 -2.51 -10.32
N CYS A 181 14.72 -1.34 -10.45
CA CYS A 181 14.07 -0.07 -10.19
C CYS A 181 13.15 0.28 -11.36
N GLU A 182 11.86 0.25 -11.11
CA GLU A 182 10.81 0.49 -12.09
C GLU A 182 9.83 1.51 -11.52
N GLN A 183 9.21 2.29 -12.39
CA GLN A 183 8.10 3.11 -11.91
C GLN A 183 6.93 2.14 -11.66
N CYS A 184 6.40 2.07 -10.43
CA CYS A 184 5.16 1.34 -10.21
C CYS A 184 4.11 1.89 -11.19
N GLY A 185 3.54 0.99 -12.00
CA GLY A 185 2.66 1.41 -13.08
C GLY A 185 3.35 1.90 -14.35
N LEU A 186 4.38 1.20 -14.84
CA LEU A 186 4.76 1.34 -16.25
C LEU A 186 3.80 0.53 -17.12
N PRO A 187 3.36 1.06 -18.27
CA PRO A 187 2.59 0.28 -19.22
C PRO A 187 3.45 -0.87 -19.73
N THR A 188 3.05 -2.10 -19.40
CA THR A 188 3.58 -3.30 -20.05
C THR A 188 3.11 -3.31 -21.49
N ASN A 189 3.90 -3.84 -22.42
CA ASN A 189 3.47 -3.96 -23.81
C ASN A 189 2.83 -5.34 -24.00
N PRO A 190 1.49 -5.44 -24.17
CA PRO A 190 0.83 -6.72 -24.31
C PRO A 190 1.35 -7.51 -25.53
N PRO A 191 1.23 -8.85 -25.51
CA PRO A 191 1.54 -9.68 -26.68
C PRO A 191 0.73 -9.32 -27.93
N GLY A 192 -0.48 -8.76 -27.74
CA GLY A 192 -1.42 -8.44 -28.81
C GLY A 192 -1.98 -9.69 -29.50
N GLY A 193 -2.53 -9.50 -30.69
CA GLY A 193 -3.13 -10.57 -31.51
C GLY A 193 -4.19 -10.06 -32.47
N SER A 194 -5.08 -10.95 -32.92
CA SER A 194 -6.30 -10.55 -33.62
C SER A 194 -7.24 -9.83 -32.67
N CYS A 195 -7.83 -8.71 -33.11
CA CYS A 195 -8.74 -7.91 -32.30
C CYS A 195 -9.89 -8.77 -31.74
N PRO A 196 -10.03 -8.89 -30.41
CA PRO A 196 -11.11 -9.66 -29.78
C PRO A 196 -12.48 -9.08 -30.09
N SER A 197 -13.52 -9.92 -30.15
CA SER A 197 -14.90 -9.48 -30.39
C SER A 197 -15.50 -8.64 -29.26
N ALA A 198 -14.82 -8.57 -28.11
CA ALA A 198 -15.19 -7.71 -27.00
C ALA A 198 -14.81 -6.24 -27.24
N CYS A 199 -13.92 -5.97 -28.20
CA CYS A 199 -13.46 -4.64 -28.56
C CYS A 199 -14.28 -4.11 -29.74
N ASP A 200 -14.65 -2.83 -29.72
CA ASP A 200 -15.22 -2.17 -30.89
C ASP A 200 -14.15 -1.91 -31.96
N SER A 201 -12.93 -1.63 -31.51
CA SER A 201 -11.77 -1.48 -32.36
C SER A 201 -10.48 -1.82 -31.61
N CYS A 202 -9.41 -2.08 -32.34
CA CYS A 202 -8.09 -2.26 -31.76
C CYS A 202 -7.04 -1.45 -32.53
N THR A 203 -6.12 -0.83 -31.80
CA THR A 203 -4.94 -0.18 -32.37
C THR A 203 -3.71 -0.79 -31.73
N GLY A 204 -2.91 -1.53 -32.50
CA GLY A 204 -1.80 -2.30 -31.94
C GLY A 204 -2.32 -3.37 -30.96
N ALA A 205 -1.80 -3.36 -29.73
CA ALA A 205 -2.22 -4.26 -28.66
C ALA A 205 -3.22 -3.62 -27.69
N THR A 206 -3.88 -2.52 -28.08
CA THR A 206 -4.91 -1.85 -27.27
C THR A 206 -6.29 -2.14 -27.85
N CYS A 207 -7.20 -2.57 -26.97
CA CYS A 207 -8.62 -2.83 -27.18
C CYS A 207 -9.42 -1.61 -26.75
N PHE A 208 -10.23 -1.05 -27.64
CA PHE A 208 -11.10 0.09 -27.34
C PHE A 208 -12.55 -0.38 -27.24
N ILE A 209 -13.20 -0.03 -26.13
CA ILE A 209 -14.61 -0.30 -25.84
C ILE A 209 -15.31 1.05 -25.65
N ASN A 210 -16.17 1.42 -26.60
CA ASN A 210 -16.77 2.74 -26.71
C ASN A 210 -18.26 2.69 -26.34
N CYS A 211 -18.58 3.20 -25.16
CA CYS A 211 -19.93 3.24 -24.62
C CYS A 211 -20.54 4.63 -24.85
N THR A 212 -21.04 4.88 -26.08
CA THR A 212 -21.54 6.21 -26.48
C THR A 212 -23.05 6.39 -26.32
N ALA A 213 -23.80 5.30 -26.22
CA ALA A 213 -25.25 5.35 -26.04
C ALA A 213 -25.62 5.20 -24.55
N THR A 214 -26.82 5.67 -24.18
CA THR A 214 -27.32 5.56 -22.80
C THR A 214 -27.46 4.11 -22.38
N SER A 215 -26.87 3.76 -21.23
CA SER A 215 -26.87 2.41 -20.66
C SER A 215 -26.41 1.34 -21.66
N SER A 216 -25.40 1.67 -22.48
CA SER A 216 -24.91 0.79 -23.54
C SER A 216 -24.00 -0.33 -23.04
N CYS A 217 -23.33 -0.12 -21.91
CA CYS A 217 -22.36 -1.06 -21.36
C CYS A 217 -22.68 -1.40 -19.90
N ASN A 218 -23.20 -2.59 -19.65
CA ASN A 218 -23.57 -3.04 -18.29
C ASN A 218 -22.52 -3.99 -17.68
N THR A 219 -21.78 -4.73 -18.50
CA THR A 219 -20.72 -5.64 -18.06
C THR A 219 -19.61 -5.63 -19.09
N ILE A 220 -18.44 -5.16 -18.68
CA ILE A 220 -17.27 -4.99 -19.53
C ILE A 220 -16.21 -5.94 -19.01
N THR A 221 -15.77 -6.86 -19.87
CA THR A 221 -14.68 -7.78 -19.56
C THR A 221 -13.55 -7.53 -20.54
N CYS A 222 -12.45 -7.00 -20.02
CA CYS A 222 -11.28 -6.70 -20.83
C CYS A 222 -10.59 -8.00 -21.28
N PRO A 223 -10.28 -8.16 -22.57
CA PRO A 223 -9.65 -9.37 -23.07
C PRO A 223 -8.18 -9.48 -22.62
N ALA A 224 -7.74 -10.71 -22.32
CA ALA A 224 -6.34 -10.96 -21.98
C ALA A 224 -5.42 -10.70 -23.17
N GLY A 225 -4.21 -10.19 -22.89
CA GLY A 225 -3.19 -9.92 -23.91
C GLY A 225 -3.41 -8.64 -24.71
N PHE A 226 -4.36 -7.79 -24.30
CA PHE A 226 -4.56 -6.45 -24.82
C PHE A 226 -4.74 -5.46 -23.66
N ASP A 227 -4.17 -4.26 -23.79
CA ASP A 227 -4.55 -3.15 -22.93
C ASP A 227 -6.00 -2.77 -23.22
N CYS A 228 -6.73 -2.36 -22.19
CA CYS A 228 -8.15 -2.11 -22.26
C CYS A 228 -8.42 -0.63 -22.03
N GLU A 229 -8.94 0.03 -23.07
CA GLU A 229 -9.42 1.39 -22.99
C GLU A 229 -10.95 1.37 -23.06
N VAL A 230 -11.59 1.84 -21.99
CA VAL A 230 -13.05 1.88 -21.85
C VAL A 230 -13.48 3.34 -21.81
N ASP A 231 -14.20 3.78 -22.84
CA ASP A 231 -14.68 5.15 -22.97
C ASP A 231 -16.20 5.21 -22.72
N CYS A 232 -16.58 5.68 -21.54
CA CYS A 232 -17.96 5.92 -21.11
C CYS A 232 -18.36 7.37 -21.44
N ASP A 233 -18.60 7.64 -22.72
CA ASP A 233 -18.93 8.98 -23.23
C ASP A 233 -20.44 9.30 -23.23
N GLY A 234 -21.28 8.27 -23.35
CA GLY A 234 -22.73 8.44 -23.27
C GLY A 234 -23.21 8.79 -21.86
N ASN A 235 -24.35 9.47 -21.75
CA ASN A 235 -24.99 9.69 -20.45
C ASN A 235 -25.42 8.35 -19.87
N GLN A 236 -25.07 8.05 -18.61
CA GLN A 236 -25.31 6.75 -17.97
C GLN A 236 -24.78 5.57 -18.79
N ALA A 237 -23.74 5.77 -19.61
CA ALA A 237 -23.25 4.75 -20.53
C ALA A 237 -22.79 3.47 -19.82
N CYS A 238 -22.18 3.64 -18.65
CA CYS A 238 -21.61 2.62 -17.78
C CYS A 238 -22.16 2.75 -16.34
N ASP A 239 -23.36 3.32 -16.19
CA ASP A 239 -24.03 3.42 -14.90
C ASP A 239 -24.29 2.02 -14.33
N SER A 240 -23.91 1.81 -13.08
CA SER A 240 -23.99 0.53 -12.37
C SER A 240 -23.29 -0.62 -13.10
N ALA A 241 -22.38 -0.31 -14.03
CA ALA A 241 -21.67 -1.32 -14.79
C ALA A 241 -20.56 -1.97 -13.93
N THR A 242 -20.11 -3.13 -14.38
CA THR A 242 -18.91 -3.76 -13.82
C THR A 242 -17.85 -3.88 -14.90
N VAL A 243 -16.69 -3.27 -14.69
CA VAL A 243 -15.48 -3.42 -15.51
C VAL A 243 -14.57 -4.43 -14.82
N SER A 244 -14.30 -5.55 -15.48
CA SER A 244 -13.36 -6.56 -15.01
C SER A 244 -12.12 -6.55 -15.90
N CYS A 245 -11.04 -6.01 -15.37
CA CYS A 245 -9.74 -5.95 -16.03
C CYS A 245 -9.01 -7.29 -15.85
N ALA A 246 -8.40 -7.78 -16.93
CA ALA A 246 -7.49 -8.93 -16.85
C ALA A 246 -6.09 -8.47 -16.38
N ASN A 247 -5.03 -9.16 -16.78
CA ASN A 247 -3.65 -8.86 -16.39
C ASN A 247 -2.98 -7.87 -17.37
N GLN A 248 -3.66 -6.81 -17.78
CA GLN A 248 -3.15 -5.78 -18.71
C GLN A 248 -3.60 -4.39 -18.26
N ALA A 249 -3.00 -3.33 -18.82
CA ALA A 249 -3.36 -1.97 -18.45
C ALA A 249 -4.84 -1.72 -18.74
N CYS A 250 -5.52 -1.04 -17.83
CA CYS A 250 -6.96 -0.81 -17.85
C CYS A 250 -7.25 0.66 -17.56
N ASN A 251 -7.60 1.40 -18.61
CA ASN A 251 -7.95 2.81 -18.53
C ASN A 251 -9.44 2.96 -18.76
N ILE A 252 -10.12 3.62 -17.81
CA ILE A 252 -11.54 3.92 -17.89
C ILE A 252 -11.71 5.43 -17.90
N THR A 253 -12.35 5.96 -18.92
CA THR A 253 -12.66 7.38 -19.05
C THR A 253 -14.17 7.58 -18.97
N CYS A 254 -14.63 8.50 -18.13
CA CYS A 254 -16.05 8.79 -17.94
C CYS A 254 -16.32 10.26 -18.25
N ASN A 255 -17.01 10.56 -19.36
CA ASN A 255 -17.23 11.93 -19.81
C ASN A 255 -18.71 12.36 -19.84
N GLY A 256 -19.63 11.41 -20.04
CA GLY A 256 -21.08 11.68 -20.05
C GLY A 256 -21.64 12.03 -18.66
N GLN A 257 -22.84 12.58 -18.61
CA GLN A 257 -23.54 12.80 -17.32
C GLN A 257 -23.86 11.46 -16.67
N GLU A 258 -23.53 11.30 -15.39
CA GLU A 258 -23.67 10.03 -14.66
C GLU A 258 -23.05 8.84 -15.39
N ALA A 259 -22.07 9.07 -16.30
CA ALA A 259 -21.59 8.05 -17.20
C ALA A 259 -21.08 6.80 -16.49
N CYS A 260 -20.52 6.96 -15.30
CA CYS A 260 -19.96 5.91 -14.46
C CYS A 260 -20.52 6.01 -13.03
N HIS A 261 -21.77 6.46 -12.89
CA HIS A 261 -22.48 6.44 -11.62
C HIS A 261 -22.54 4.99 -11.10
N ASP A 262 -22.22 4.73 -9.83
CA ASP A 262 -22.16 3.39 -9.23
C ASP A 262 -21.31 2.35 -10.00
N LEU A 263 -20.38 2.79 -10.85
CA LEU A 263 -19.48 1.92 -11.60
C LEU A 263 -18.58 1.13 -10.66
N THR A 264 -18.48 -0.18 -10.84
CA THR A 264 -17.48 -1.02 -10.16
C THR A 264 -16.35 -1.40 -11.12
N VAL A 265 -15.12 -1.02 -10.79
CA VAL A 265 -13.91 -1.41 -11.53
C VAL A 265 -13.14 -2.43 -10.70
N ASN A 266 -12.94 -3.62 -11.24
CA ASN A 266 -12.11 -4.67 -10.65
C ASN A 266 -10.80 -4.75 -11.45
N CYS A 267 -9.76 -4.15 -10.90
CA CYS A 267 -8.44 -4.12 -11.52
C CYS A 267 -7.75 -5.48 -11.37
N GLY A 268 -7.03 -5.89 -12.42
CA GLY A 268 -6.19 -7.09 -12.38
C GLY A 268 -4.78 -6.79 -11.89
N SER A 269 -3.78 -7.49 -12.41
CA SER A 269 -2.39 -7.39 -11.98
C SER A 269 -1.57 -6.36 -12.74
N GLU A 270 -2.17 -5.31 -13.28
CA GLU A 270 -1.50 -4.29 -14.10
C GLU A 270 -2.11 -2.90 -13.82
N LEU A 271 -1.55 -1.87 -14.47
CA LEU A 271 -2.03 -0.48 -14.38
C LEU A 271 -3.54 -0.38 -14.46
N CYS A 272 -4.14 0.35 -13.51
CA CYS A 272 -5.56 0.61 -13.51
C CYS A 272 -5.80 2.10 -13.23
N HIS A 273 -6.46 2.79 -14.16
CA HIS A 273 -6.74 4.21 -14.02
C HIS A 273 -8.20 4.53 -14.35
N LEU A 274 -8.86 5.26 -13.45
CA LEU A 274 -10.19 5.82 -13.66
C LEU A 274 -10.10 7.34 -13.80
N THR A 275 -10.49 7.88 -14.95
CA THR A 275 -10.61 9.33 -15.16
C THR A 275 -12.07 9.76 -15.14
N CYS A 276 -12.42 10.63 -14.20
CA CYS A 276 -13.75 11.21 -14.10
C CYS A 276 -13.78 12.61 -14.71
N GLY A 277 -14.70 12.82 -15.65
CA GLY A 277 -14.98 14.11 -16.26
C GLY A 277 -15.57 15.14 -15.27
N THR A 278 -15.72 16.37 -15.73
CA THR A 278 -16.14 17.51 -14.89
C THR A 278 -17.65 17.67 -14.71
N GLY A 279 -18.45 16.76 -15.27
CA GLY A 279 -19.91 16.78 -15.09
C GLY A 279 -20.32 16.55 -13.64
N SER A 280 -21.55 16.95 -13.28
CA SER A 280 -22.14 16.54 -12.02
C SER A 280 -22.37 15.03 -12.02
N ASP A 281 -22.00 14.38 -10.93
CA ASP A 281 -22.28 12.96 -10.65
C ASP A 281 -21.71 11.92 -11.63
N VAL A 282 -20.75 12.30 -12.49
CA VAL A 282 -20.11 11.42 -13.49
C VAL A 282 -19.63 10.09 -12.89
N CYS A 283 -19.01 10.13 -11.71
CA CYS A 283 -18.46 8.97 -11.00
C CYS A 283 -18.99 8.90 -9.56
N ASN A 284 -20.18 9.46 -9.28
CA ASN A 284 -20.75 9.36 -7.95
C ASN A 284 -21.05 7.89 -7.64
N GLY A 285 -20.63 7.41 -6.47
CA GLY A 285 -20.77 6.01 -6.07
C GLY A 285 -19.83 5.02 -6.79
N ALA A 286 -19.00 5.47 -7.73
CA ALA A 286 -18.04 4.60 -8.38
C ALA A 286 -17.01 4.04 -7.39
N ALA A 287 -16.62 2.79 -7.60
CA ALA A 287 -15.69 2.04 -6.77
C ALA A 287 -14.62 1.37 -7.61
N VAL A 288 -13.35 1.63 -7.27
CA VAL A 288 -12.19 1.02 -7.91
C VAL A 288 -11.53 0.06 -6.91
N ASN A 289 -11.57 -1.23 -7.22
CA ASN A 289 -10.94 -2.30 -6.47
C ASN A 289 -9.59 -2.61 -7.11
N CYS A 290 -8.52 -2.10 -6.51
CA CYS A 290 -7.17 -2.25 -7.02
C CYS A 290 -6.65 -3.68 -6.86
N GLY A 291 -5.86 -4.12 -7.85
CA GLY A 291 -5.14 -5.38 -7.81
C GLY A 291 -3.73 -5.22 -7.24
N ALA A 292 -2.73 -5.85 -7.86
CA ALA A 292 -1.34 -5.88 -7.36
C ALA A 292 -0.49 -4.70 -7.84
N GLU A 293 -0.87 -4.03 -8.93
CA GLU A 293 -0.07 -2.96 -9.56
C GLU A 293 -0.62 -1.56 -9.28
N ALA A 294 -0.03 -0.54 -9.92
CA ALA A 294 -0.43 0.85 -9.76
C ALA A 294 -1.90 1.06 -10.11
N CYS A 295 -2.59 1.70 -9.18
CA CYS A 295 -4.00 1.97 -9.23
C CYS A 295 -4.24 3.43 -8.87
N SER A 296 -4.99 4.14 -9.71
CA SER A 296 -5.22 5.55 -9.49
C SER A 296 -6.57 5.99 -10.05
N CYS A 297 -7.06 7.10 -9.52
CA CYS A 297 -8.27 7.73 -9.99
C CYS A 297 -8.04 9.24 -10.05
N GLN A 298 -8.52 9.87 -11.12
CA GLN A 298 -8.61 11.31 -11.23
C GLN A 298 -10.04 11.73 -10.91
N ALA A 299 -10.27 12.28 -9.73
CA ALA A 299 -11.57 12.80 -9.34
C ALA A 299 -11.94 14.04 -10.17
N GLY A 300 -13.17 14.05 -10.66
CA GLY A 300 -13.83 15.24 -11.22
C GLY A 300 -14.59 15.98 -10.12
N ALA A 301 -15.87 16.31 -10.37
CA ALA A 301 -16.75 16.87 -9.35
C ALA A 301 -17.22 15.84 -8.30
N SER A 302 -17.15 14.56 -8.63
CA SER A 302 -17.48 13.42 -7.76
C SER A 302 -16.20 12.68 -7.37
N LYS A 303 -16.16 12.18 -6.13
CA LYS A 303 -15.03 11.40 -5.60
C LYS A 303 -15.37 9.92 -5.60
N PRO A 304 -14.80 9.12 -6.52
CA PRO A 304 -14.91 7.67 -6.45
C PRO A 304 -14.26 7.12 -5.17
N SER A 305 -14.71 5.95 -4.74
CA SER A 305 -14.04 5.17 -3.70
C SER A 305 -12.92 4.35 -4.31
N LEU A 306 -11.77 4.31 -3.63
CA LEU A 306 -10.59 3.55 -4.05
C LEU A 306 -10.22 2.56 -2.95
N SER A 307 -10.21 1.27 -3.28
CA SER A 307 -9.81 0.18 -2.39
C SER A 307 -8.45 -0.35 -2.84
N CYS A 308 -7.39 0.02 -2.11
CA CYS A 308 -6.01 -0.22 -2.55
C CYS A 308 -5.57 -1.70 -2.51
N GLY A 309 -6.15 -2.55 -1.63
CA GLY A 309 -5.77 -3.97 -1.56
C GLY A 309 -4.25 -4.19 -1.39
N LEU A 310 -3.65 -4.88 -2.36
CA LEU A 310 -2.21 -5.20 -2.41
C LEU A 310 -1.46 -4.37 -3.49
N SER A 311 -2.01 -3.24 -3.93
CA SER A 311 -1.45 -2.44 -5.02
C SER A 311 -0.05 -1.92 -4.69
N CYS A 312 0.88 -1.99 -5.64
CA CYS A 312 2.19 -1.36 -5.52
C CYS A 312 2.11 0.16 -5.35
N GLY A 313 1.09 0.78 -5.92
CA GLY A 313 0.90 2.22 -5.88
C GLY A 313 -0.59 2.52 -5.87
N CYS A 314 -1.05 3.29 -4.89
CA CYS A 314 -2.45 3.67 -4.75
C CYS A 314 -2.55 5.17 -4.66
N GLN A 315 -2.96 5.83 -5.75
CA GLN A 315 -3.11 7.28 -5.78
C GLN A 315 -4.59 7.64 -5.55
N PRO A 316 -4.92 8.30 -4.42
CA PRO A 316 -6.31 8.57 -4.05
C PRO A 316 -6.97 9.61 -4.95
N CYS A 317 -8.30 9.54 -5.01
CA CYS A 317 -9.20 10.57 -5.54
C CYS A 317 -9.60 11.59 -4.43
#